data_AF-B5VXJ8-F1
#
_entry.id   AF-B5VXJ8-F1
#
_cell.length_a   1.000
_cell.length_b   1.000
_cell.length_c   1.000
_cell.angle_alpha   90.00
_cell.angle_beta   90.00
_cell.angle_gamma   90.00
#
_symmetry.space_group_name_H-M   'P 1'
#
loop_
_entity.id
_entity.type
_entity.pdbx_description
1 polymer ?
#
loop_
_entity_poly.entity_id
_entity_poly.type
_entity_poly.pdbx_seq_one_letter_code
_entity_poly.pdbx_strand_id
1 'polypeptide(L)'
;MKVFVHTRTIFKAEPLPANQLPTHKKIEVPAGASFIAWNNSRYLEDGHYEMSIDSYLGSGEQNRSMFWYVPRVHVDVFECIAKVKTQGLNLRRSPNPNDSTHYRKLP
;
A
#
# COMPACT_ATOMS: atom_id res chain seq x y z
N MET A 1 -3.37 2.68 -8.73
CA MET A 1 -1.95 2.27 -8.67
C MET A 1 -1.73 1.48 -7.39
N LYS A 2 -0.70 0.64 -7.34
CA LYS A 2 -0.23 -0.01 -6.11
C LYS A 2 1.06 0.67 -5.67
N VAL A 3 1.13 1.05 -4.41
CA VAL A 3 2.33 1.60 -3.76
C VAL A 3 2.87 0.51 -2.85
N PHE A 4 4.10 0.06 -3.08
CA PHE A 4 4.80 -0.88 -2.22
C PHE A 4 5.91 -0.15 -1.47
N VAL A 5 5.94 -0.32 -0.15
CA VAL A 5 6.95 0.28 0.71
C VAL A 5 8.05 -0.74 0.95
N HIS A 6 9.23 -0.53 0.37
CA HIS A 6 10.35 -1.46 0.54
C HIS A 6 11.29 -1.05 1.69
N THR A 7 11.18 0.19 2.18
CA THR A 7 11.96 0.71 3.32
C THR A 7 11.03 1.34 4.35
N ARG A 8 11.23 1.05 5.65
CA ARG A 8 10.45 1.69 6.72
C ARG A 8 10.52 3.21 6.56
N THR A 9 9.37 3.87 6.54
CA THR A 9 9.27 5.28 6.16
C THR A 9 8.17 5.98 6.94
N ILE A 10 8.06 7.29 6.76
CA ILE A 10 6.97 8.11 7.32
C ILE A 10 6.23 8.76 6.16
N PHE A 11 4.92 8.53 6.11
CA PHE A 11 4.03 9.30 5.23
C PHE A 11 3.60 10.56 5.97
N LYS A 12 3.58 11.69 5.26
CA LYS A 12 3.34 13.01 5.85
C LYS A 12 2.14 13.67 5.20
N ALA A 13 1.32 14.36 5.97
CA ALA A 13 0.17 15.10 5.45
C ALA A 13 0.57 16.44 4.79
N GLU A 14 1.77 16.92 5.07
CA GLU A 14 2.29 18.23 4.64
C GLU A 14 3.77 18.11 4.23
N PRO A 15 4.29 19.00 3.38
CA PRO A 15 5.66 18.99 2.88
C PRO A 15 6.67 19.55 3.91
N LEU A 16 6.53 19.16 5.18
CA LEU A 16 7.44 19.54 6.26
C LEU A 16 8.30 18.34 6.69
N PRO A 17 9.44 18.56 7.36
CA PRO A 17 10.15 17.51 8.08
C PRO A 17 9.26 16.77 9.08
N ALA A 18 9.39 15.43 9.17
CA ALA A 18 8.51 14.62 10.02
C ALA A 18 8.61 14.95 11.53
N ASN A 19 9.73 15.52 11.98
CA ASN A 19 9.90 15.98 13.36
C ASN A 19 9.15 17.29 13.66
N GLN A 20 8.81 18.07 12.64
CA GLN A 20 8.02 19.31 12.77
C GLN A 20 6.51 19.05 12.68
N LEU A 21 6.11 17.85 12.25
CA LEU A 21 4.71 17.48 12.14
C LEU A 21 4.17 16.87 13.44
N PRO A 22 2.97 17.27 13.88
CA PRO A 22 2.29 16.60 14.99
C PRO A 22 1.97 15.15 14.61
N THR A 23 1.80 14.28 15.61
CA THR A 23 1.58 12.84 15.41
C THR A 23 0.38 12.52 14.51
N HIS A 24 -0.69 13.33 14.55
CA HIS A 24 -1.86 13.14 13.68
C HIS A 24 -1.65 13.62 12.22
N LYS A 25 -0.48 14.17 11.87
CA LYS A 25 -0.15 14.59 10.50
C LYS A 25 0.93 13.69 9.88
N LYS A 26 1.30 12.60 10.56
CA LYS A 26 2.32 11.66 10.10
C LYS A 26 1.97 10.23 10.47
N ILE A 27 2.37 9.30 9.64
CA ILE A 27 2.14 7.87 9.86
C ILE A 27 3.44 7.12 9.62
N GLU A 28 3.85 6.32 10.59
CA GLU A 28 4.93 5.36 10.38
C GLU A 28 4.43 4.19 9.56
N VAL A 29 5.16 3.86 8.50
CA VAL A 29 4.81 2.80 7.57
C VAL A 29 5.95 1.78 7.54
N PRO A 30 5.68 0.51 7.89
CA PRO A 30 6.70 -0.53 7.88
C PRO A 30 7.09 -0.92 6.45
N ALA A 31 8.32 -1.43 6.30
CA ALA A 31 8.72 -2.11 5.09
C ALA A 31 7.83 -3.36 4.84
N GLY A 32 7.53 -3.64 3.58
CA GLY A 32 6.60 -4.68 3.14
C GLY A 32 5.15 -4.23 3.02
N ALA A 33 4.78 -3.04 3.52
CA ALA A 33 3.41 -2.55 3.40
C ALA A 33 3.04 -2.25 1.94
N SER A 34 1.78 -2.53 1.58
CA SER A 34 1.24 -2.27 0.25
C SER A 34 -0.06 -1.50 0.35
N PHE A 35 -0.23 -0.49 -0.49
CA PHE A 35 -1.42 0.36 -0.54
C PHE A 35 -1.93 0.51 -1.96
N ILE A 36 -3.22 0.74 -2.09
CA ILE A 36 -3.85 1.22 -3.31
C ILE A 36 -3.90 2.74 -3.25
N ALA A 37 -3.46 3.38 -4.32
CA ALA A 37 -3.51 4.83 -4.51
C ALA A 37 -4.28 5.18 -5.78
N TRP A 38 -4.91 6.35 -5.78
CA TRP A 38 -5.55 6.93 -6.96
C TRP A 38 -4.50 7.29 -8.02
N ASN A 39 -4.90 7.27 -9.31
CA ASN A 39 -3.98 7.44 -10.44
C ASN A 39 -3.59 8.91 -10.73
N ASN A 40 -3.54 9.75 -9.69
CA ASN A 40 -3.30 11.20 -9.79
C ASN A 40 -2.09 11.65 -8.96
N SER A 41 -1.11 10.77 -8.75
CA SER A 41 0.10 11.11 -8.02
C SER A 41 0.88 12.20 -8.74
N ARG A 42 1.33 13.22 -7.99
CA ARG A 42 2.23 14.25 -8.51
C ARG A 42 3.66 13.97 -8.07
N TYR A 43 4.59 14.18 -9.00
CA TYR A 43 6.01 14.20 -8.72
C TYR A 43 6.38 15.56 -8.15
N LEU A 44 7.03 15.56 -7.00
CA LEU A 44 7.58 16.77 -6.39
C LEU A 44 9.10 16.78 -6.56
N GLU A 45 9.65 17.97 -6.81
CA GLU A 45 11.08 18.17 -7.02
C GLU A 45 11.91 17.78 -5.80
N ASP A 46 11.31 17.83 -4.61
CA ASP A 46 11.93 17.49 -3.31
C ASP A 46 12.12 15.98 -3.06
N GLY A 47 11.88 15.14 -4.07
CA GLY A 47 12.04 13.69 -3.94
C GLY A 47 10.83 12.97 -3.33
N HIS A 48 9.66 13.62 -3.23
CA HIS A 48 8.43 13.00 -2.78
C HIS A 48 7.41 12.82 -3.91
N TYR A 49 6.48 11.88 -3.69
CA TYR A 49 5.18 11.86 -4.34
C TYR A 49 4.16 12.57 -3.46
N GLU A 50 3.25 13.36 -4.06
CA GLU A 50 1.96 13.69 -3.45
C GLU A 50 0.93 12.69 -3.98
N MET A 51 0.38 11.83 -3.11
CA MET A 51 -0.53 10.76 -3.51
C MET A 51 -1.80 10.75 -2.68
N SER A 52 -2.95 10.49 -3.31
CA SER A 52 -4.16 10.12 -2.59
C SER A 52 -4.19 8.61 -2.39
N ILE A 53 -4.02 8.17 -1.14
CA ILE A 53 -4.03 6.76 -0.76
C ILE A 53 -5.48 6.34 -0.46
N ASP A 54 -5.99 5.37 -1.20
CA ASP A 54 -7.35 4.83 -1.08
C ASP A 54 -7.46 3.74 0.00
N SER A 55 -6.31 3.17 0.37
CA SER A 55 -6.23 2.16 1.43
C SER A 55 -6.29 2.78 2.82
N TYR A 56 -6.81 2.00 3.76
CA TYR A 56 -6.79 2.36 5.17
C TYR A 56 -5.37 2.35 5.71
N LEU A 57 -4.88 3.49 6.20
CA LEU A 57 -3.54 3.65 6.79
C LEU A 57 -3.51 3.36 8.30
N GLY A 58 -4.64 2.91 8.88
CA GLY A 58 -4.79 2.57 10.29
C GLY A 58 -6.01 3.24 10.93
N SER A 59 -6.22 3.00 12.22
CA SER A 59 -7.30 3.63 13.00
C SER A 59 -6.77 4.82 13.79
N GLY A 60 -7.30 6.01 13.54
CA GLY A 60 -6.92 7.23 14.26
C GLY A 60 -7.03 8.50 13.42
N GLU A 61 -6.92 9.66 14.07
CA GLU A 61 -7.01 10.97 13.43
C GLU A 61 -5.94 11.18 12.36
N GLN A 62 -4.81 10.46 12.48
CA GLN A 62 -3.75 10.46 11.49
C GLN A 62 -4.20 10.07 10.07
N ASN A 63 -5.31 9.36 9.92
CA ASN A 63 -5.79 8.87 8.61
C ASN A 63 -6.76 9.82 7.89
N ARG A 64 -6.94 11.05 8.39
CA ARG A 64 -7.91 12.01 7.84
C ARG A 64 -7.39 12.80 6.63
N SER A 65 -6.10 12.68 6.29
CA SER A 65 -5.52 13.42 5.16
C SER A 65 -5.89 12.77 3.82
N MET A 66 -6.41 13.58 2.90
CA MET A 66 -6.77 13.17 1.55
C MET A 66 -5.55 12.89 0.66
N PHE A 67 -4.43 13.57 0.96
CA PHE A 67 -3.16 13.45 0.25
C PHE A 67 -2.01 13.21 1.24
N TRP A 68 -1.01 12.48 0.76
CA TRP A 68 0.17 12.08 1.50
C TRP A 68 1.43 12.36 0.69
N TYR A 69 2.40 12.99 1.35
CA TYR A 69 3.77 13.15 0.87
C TYR A 69 4.58 11.90 1.22
N VAL A 70 5.01 11.19 0.20
CA VAL A 70 5.63 9.85 0.29
C VAL A 70 7.03 9.91 -0.31
N PRO A 71 8.09 9.57 0.43
CA PRO A 71 9.46 9.59 -0.10
C PRO A 71 9.63 8.60 -1.25
N ARG A 72 10.03 9.08 -2.44
CA ARG A 72 10.14 8.25 -3.66
C ARG A 72 11.16 7.13 -3.53
N VAL A 73 12.27 7.41 -2.86
CA VAL A 73 13.37 6.46 -2.64
C VAL A 73 13.00 5.29 -1.71
N HIS A 74 11.82 5.30 -1.08
CA HIS A 74 11.37 4.25 -0.16
C HIS A 74 10.22 3.41 -0.72
N VAL A 75 9.70 3.75 -1.91
CA VAL A 75 8.52 3.12 -2.47
C VAL A 75 8.66 2.79 -3.94
N ASP A 76 8.08 1.66 -4.33
CA ASP A 76 7.82 1.31 -5.72
C ASP A 76 6.36 1.59 -6.06
N VAL A 77 6.11 2.26 -7.18
CA VAL A 77 4.76 2.54 -7.68
C VAL A 77 4.50 1.70 -8.92
N PHE A 78 3.48 0.86 -8.86
CA PHE A 78 3.05 0.01 -9.95
C PHE A 78 1.72 0.52 -10.50
N GLU A 79 1.68 0.76 -11.81
CA GLU A 79 0.41 0.98 -12.49
C GLU A 79 -0.39 -0.34 -12.50
N CYS A 80 -1.62 -0.28 -11.98
CA CYS A 80 -2.51 -1.45 -12.03
C CYS A 80 -3.19 -1.46 -13.40
N ILE A 81 -2.60 -2.18 -14.35
CA ILE A 81 -3.07 -2.24 -15.75
C ILE A 81 -4.40 -3.02 -15.86
N ALA A 82 -4.73 -3.87 -14.88
CA ALA A 82 -5.95 -4.67 -14.89
C ALA A 82 -6.84 -4.38 -13.67
N LYS A 83 -8.04 -3.87 -13.94
CA LYS A 83 -9.20 -4.01 -13.03
C LYS A 83 -9.87 -5.34 -13.36
N VAL A 84 -9.61 -6.38 -12.57
CA VAL A 84 -10.30 -7.66 -12.74
C VAL A 84 -11.72 -7.52 -12.20
N LYS A 85 -12.72 -7.64 -13.07
CA LYS A 85 -14.12 -7.76 -12.63
C LYS A 85 -14.28 -9.10 -11.94
N THR A 86 -14.55 -9.10 -10.63
CA THR A 86 -14.74 -10.32 -9.86
C THR A 86 -16.18 -10.83 -9.83
N GLN A 87 -17.11 -10.18 -10.55
CA GLN A 87 -18.48 -10.66 -10.71
C GLN A 87 -18.45 -12.04 -11.41
N GLY A 88 -18.81 -13.08 -10.66
CA GLY A 88 -18.79 -14.48 -11.13
C GLY A 88 -17.46 -15.22 -10.91
N LEU A 89 -16.43 -14.56 -10.35
CA LEU A 89 -15.19 -15.23 -9.96
C LEU A 89 -15.37 -15.91 -8.60
N ASN A 90 -15.40 -17.24 -8.61
CA ASN A 90 -15.28 -18.04 -7.40
C ASN A 90 -13.81 -18.01 -6.92
N LEU A 91 -13.44 -16.94 -6.23
CA LEU A 91 -12.17 -16.86 -5.51
C LEU A 91 -12.24 -17.83 -4.33
N ARG A 92 -11.69 -19.03 -4.50
CA ARG A 92 -11.58 -20.01 -3.42
C ARG A 92 -10.70 -19.42 -2.32
N ARG A 93 -11.27 -19.23 -1.12
CA ARG A 93 -10.56 -18.74 0.07
C ARG A 93 -9.69 -19.81 0.75
N SER A 94 -9.68 -21.03 0.20
CA SER A 94 -9.06 -22.20 0.81
C SER A 94 -8.43 -23.06 -0.27
N PRO A 95 -7.29 -23.74 0.00
CA PRO A 95 -6.81 -24.83 -0.84
C PRO A 95 -7.92 -25.85 -1.04
N ASN A 96 -7.99 -26.47 -2.21
CA ASN A 96 -8.91 -27.57 -2.43
C ASN A 96 -8.53 -28.72 -1.47
N PRO A 97 -9.42 -29.16 -0.56
CA PRO A 97 -9.08 -30.25 0.36
C PRO A 97 -8.74 -31.56 -0.38
N ASN A 98 -9.16 -31.71 -1.65
CA ASN A 98 -8.81 -32.85 -2.50
C ASN A 98 -7.44 -32.75 -3.19
N ASP A 99 -6.68 -31.66 -3.02
CA ASP A 99 -5.29 -31.61 -3.51
C ASP A 99 -4.33 -32.43 -2.61
N SER A 100 -4.86 -33.03 -1.53
CA SER A 100 -4.08 -33.78 -0.53
C SER A 100 -3.96 -35.29 -0.76
N THR A 101 -4.21 -35.79 -1.98
CA THR A 101 -4.09 -37.23 -2.25
C THR A 101 -3.22 -37.54 -3.47
N HIS A 102 -1.90 -37.34 -3.34
CA HIS A 102 -0.94 -38.17 -4.07
C HIS A 102 0.45 -38.27 -3.43
N TYR A 103 0.54 -38.41 -2.10
CA TYR A 103 1.71 -39.08 -1.53
C TYR A 103 1.45 -40.58 -1.56
N ARG A 104 1.77 -41.22 -2.70
CA ARG A 104 1.97 -42.68 -2.71
C ARG A 104 3.04 -42.98 -1.68
N LYS A 105 2.67 -43.57 -0.54
CA LYS A 105 3.60 -44.40 0.22
C LYS A 105 4.00 -45.54 -0.72
N LEU A 106 5.25 -45.50 -1.19
CA LEU A 106 5.85 -46.65 -1.83
C LEU A 106 6.09 -47.74 -0.76
N PRO A 107 5.92 -49.02 -1.11
CA PRO A 107 6.16 -50.14 -0.22
C PRO A 107 7.62 -50.22 0.24
#